data_AF-A0A4P1QUB7-F1
#
_entry.id   AF-A0A4P1QUB7-F1
#
_cell.length_a   1.000
_cell.length_b   1.000
_cell.length_c   1.000
_cell.angle_alpha   90.00
_cell.angle_beta   90.00
_cell.angle_gamma   90.00
#
_symmetry.space_group_name_H-M   'P 1'
#
loop_
_entity.id
_entity.type
_entity.pdbx_description
1 polymer ?
#
loop_
_entity_poly.entity_id
_entity_poly.type
_entity_poly.pdbx_seq_one_letter_code
_entity_poly.pdbx_strand_id
1 'polypeptide(L)'
;MKNARRIGAFKEYMVGRSSEVTFNTAFEKSEAIVRFLALFDPTGENLQTAQKQAAAKHCNCTIADVENALAKFTWAKEAQKKIQTLKDEGKPMPKSFGDLQKMVGSTPFDLARSNLAQSGQISRNAPCPCGSKKRYKRCCGKD
;
A
#
# COMPACT_ATOMS: atom_id res chain seq x y z
N MET A 1 -3.81 -12.27 8.03
CA MET A 1 -4.55 -11.29 8.86
C MET A 1 -5.60 -11.91 9.80
N LYS A 2 -5.75 -13.24 9.90
CA LYS A 2 -6.76 -13.87 10.77
C LYS A 2 -6.63 -13.51 12.27
N ASN A 3 -5.40 -13.32 12.77
CA ASN A 3 -5.17 -12.96 14.17
C ASN A 3 -5.59 -11.51 14.50
N ALA A 4 -5.38 -10.55 13.60
CA ALA A 4 -5.84 -9.17 13.80
C ALA A 4 -7.37 -9.07 13.83
N ARG A 5 -8.08 -9.90 13.05
CA ARG A 5 -9.55 -10.01 13.10
C ARG A 5 -10.04 -10.67 14.39
N ARG A 6 -9.30 -11.63 14.93
CA ARG A 6 -9.62 -12.31 16.20
C ARG A 6 -9.51 -11.41 17.42
N ILE A 7 -8.74 -10.32 17.35
CA ILE A 7 -8.45 -9.51 18.53
C ILE A 7 -9.63 -8.59 18.91
N GLY A 8 -10.62 -8.34 18.04
CA GLY A 8 -11.77 -7.44 18.36
C GLY A 8 -11.39 -5.97 18.60
N ALA A 9 -10.14 -5.69 18.97
CA ALA A 9 -9.58 -4.37 19.22
C ALA A 9 -9.36 -3.54 17.95
N PHE A 10 -9.55 -4.11 16.75
CA PHE A 10 -9.42 -3.33 15.52
C PHE A 10 -10.46 -2.21 15.44
N LYS A 11 -11.61 -2.40 16.09
CA LYS A 11 -12.67 -1.38 16.21
C LYS A 11 -12.19 -0.11 16.90
N GLU A 12 -11.28 -0.22 17.87
CA GLU A 12 -10.71 0.93 18.60
C GLU A 12 -9.81 1.80 17.72
N TYR A 13 -9.27 1.22 16.64
CA TYR A 13 -8.42 1.91 15.67
C TYR A 13 -9.19 2.35 14.42
N MET A 14 -10.48 2.00 14.31
CA MET A 14 -11.34 2.49 13.23
C MET A 14 -11.76 3.93 13.52
N VAL A 15 -11.22 4.86 12.73
CA VAL A 15 -11.56 6.28 12.81
C VAL A 15 -12.38 6.68 11.57
N GLY A 16 -13.38 7.53 11.77
CA GLY A 16 -14.23 8.06 10.70
C GLY A 16 -15.60 7.39 10.59
N ARG A 17 -16.32 7.68 9.51
CA ARG A 17 -17.73 7.26 9.31
C ARG A 17 -17.90 5.88 8.65
N SER A 18 -16.85 5.09 8.58
CA SER A 18 -16.86 3.79 7.89
C SER A 18 -17.30 2.65 8.81
N SER A 19 -18.15 1.76 8.31
CA SER A 19 -18.63 0.60 9.08
C SER A 19 -17.56 -0.49 9.18
N GLU A 20 -17.67 -1.34 10.20
CA GLU A 20 -16.78 -2.50 10.38
C GLU A 20 -16.81 -3.45 9.17
N VAL A 21 -18.00 -3.64 8.59
CA VAL A 21 -18.18 -4.43 7.36
C VAL A 21 -17.36 -3.84 6.22
N THR A 22 -17.40 -2.51 6.04
CA THR A 22 -16.62 -1.82 5.00
C THR A 22 -15.12 -2.07 5.17
N PHE A 23 -14.60 -2.00 6.40
CA PHE A 23 -13.19 -2.31 6.66
C PHE A 23 -12.86 -3.77 6.40
N ASN A 24 -13.68 -4.70 6.89
CA ASN A 24 -13.47 -6.13 6.70
C ASN A 24 -13.41 -6.50 5.21
N THR A 25 -14.35 -6.01 4.40
CA THR A 25 -14.36 -6.23 2.95
C THR A 25 -13.09 -5.65 2.30
N ALA A 26 -12.64 -4.45 2.71
CA ALA A 26 -11.42 -3.85 2.19
C ALA A 26 -10.15 -4.65 2.56
N PHE A 27 -10.10 -5.19 3.78
CA PHE A 27 -9.01 -6.05 4.23
C PHE A 27 -9.01 -7.41 3.54
N GLU A 28 -10.17 -8.02 3.30
CA GLU A 28 -10.31 -9.26 2.54
C GLU A 28 -9.77 -9.11 1.13
N LYS A 29 -10.17 -8.03 0.44
CA LYS A 29 -9.66 -7.71 -0.89
C LYS A 29 -8.14 -7.53 -0.87
N SER A 30 -7.62 -6.78 0.09
CA SER A 30 -6.17 -6.52 0.21
C SER A 30 -5.39 -7.80 0.55
N GLU A 31 -5.92 -8.64 1.44
CA GLU A 31 -5.32 -9.93 1.82
C GLU A 31 -5.31 -10.93 0.65
N ALA A 32 -6.39 -10.99 -0.13
CA ALA A 32 -6.47 -11.83 -1.32
C ALA A 32 -5.42 -11.42 -2.36
N ILE A 33 -5.28 -10.12 -2.63
CA ILE A 33 -4.27 -9.59 -3.54
C ILE A 33 -2.85 -9.96 -3.08
N VAL A 34 -2.51 -9.67 -1.82
CA VAL A 34 -1.16 -9.93 -1.29
C VAL A 34 -0.86 -11.42 -1.28
N ARG A 35 -1.81 -12.28 -0.93
CA ARG A 35 -1.62 -13.74 -0.95
C ARG A 35 -1.40 -14.27 -2.36
N PHE A 36 -2.15 -13.78 -3.34
CA PHE A 36 -1.96 -14.19 -4.73
C PHE A 36 -0.59 -13.77 -5.25
N LEU A 37 -0.15 -12.54 -4.94
CA LEU A 37 1.15 -12.03 -5.36
C LEU A 37 2.32 -12.72 -4.65
N ALA A 38 2.11 -13.17 -3.41
CA ALA A 38 3.11 -13.93 -2.66
C ALA A 38 3.45 -15.29 -3.31
N LEU A 39 2.61 -15.81 -4.21
CA LEU A 39 2.93 -17.00 -5.02
C LEU A 39 4.07 -16.73 -6.02
N PHE A 40 4.26 -15.47 -6.42
CA PHE A 40 5.32 -15.05 -7.33
C PHE A 40 6.52 -14.49 -6.57
N ASP A 41 6.25 -13.59 -5.62
CA ASP A 41 7.28 -13.01 -4.76
C ASP A 41 6.70 -12.69 -3.38
N PRO A 42 7.08 -13.42 -2.32
CA PRO A 42 6.60 -13.18 -0.97
C PRO A 42 7.14 -11.87 -0.37
N THR A 43 8.18 -11.27 -0.96
CA THR A 43 8.72 -9.99 -0.49
C THR A 43 7.88 -8.81 -0.95
N GLY A 44 7.30 -8.91 -2.16
CA GLY A 44 6.51 -7.88 -2.82
C GLY A 44 7.35 -6.82 -3.54
N GLU A 45 8.67 -7.00 -3.62
CA GLU A 45 9.63 -6.02 -4.14
C GLU A 45 9.93 -6.25 -5.63
N ASN A 46 9.87 -7.49 -6.11
CA ASN A 46 10.31 -7.90 -7.45
C ASN A 46 9.14 -8.41 -8.30
N LEU A 47 7.99 -7.75 -8.21
CA LEU A 47 6.78 -8.13 -8.95
C LEU A 47 6.69 -7.43 -10.31
N GLN A 48 6.55 -8.22 -11.37
CA GLN A 48 6.39 -7.73 -12.74
C GLN A 48 4.97 -7.21 -12.99
N THR A 49 4.82 -6.26 -13.93
CA THR A 49 3.51 -5.70 -14.32
C THR A 49 2.52 -6.79 -14.76
N ALA A 50 2.99 -7.83 -15.46
CA ALA A 50 2.14 -8.96 -15.87
C ALA A 50 1.55 -9.72 -14.67
N GLN A 51 2.33 -9.93 -13.61
CA GLN A 51 1.88 -10.60 -12.38
C GLN A 51 0.86 -9.74 -11.63
N LYS A 52 1.07 -8.42 -11.59
CA LYS A 52 0.11 -7.47 -11.00
C LYS A 52 -1.21 -7.44 -11.77
N GLN A 53 -1.16 -7.50 -13.11
CA GLN A 53 -2.36 -7.64 -13.95
C GLN A 53 -3.08 -8.97 -13.73
N ALA A 54 -2.34 -10.07 -13.56
CA ALA A 54 -2.92 -11.38 -13.23
C ALA A 54 -3.65 -11.32 -11.87
N ALA A 55 -3.06 -10.67 -10.87
CA ALA A 55 -3.68 -10.47 -9.57
C ALA A 55 -4.97 -9.64 -9.66
N ALA A 56 -4.97 -8.58 -10.47
CA ALA A 56 -6.14 -7.74 -10.71
C ALA A 56 -7.31 -8.57 -11.29
N LYS A 57 -7.02 -9.41 -12.29
CA LYS A 57 -8.01 -10.32 -12.88
C LYS A 57 -8.51 -11.37 -11.87
N HIS A 58 -7.59 -12.03 -11.16
CA HIS A 58 -7.91 -13.07 -10.18
C HIS A 58 -8.77 -12.55 -9.03
N CYS A 59 -8.48 -11.34 -8.54
CA CYS A 59 -9.18 -10.73 -7.40
C CYS A 59 -10.36 -9.85 -7.83
N ASN A 60 -10.74 -9.86 -9.13
CA ASN A 60 -11.77 -9.00 -9.71
C ASN A 60 -11.66 -7.53 -9.27
N CYS A 61 -10.47 -6.95 -9.45
CA CYS A 61 -10.15 -5.59 -9.01
C CYS A 61 -9.33 -4.83 -10.05
N THR A 62 -9.08 -3.55 -9.77
CA THR A 62 -8.27 -2.70 -10.67
C THR A 62 -6.78 -2.86 -10.37
N ILE A 63 -5.92 -2.55 -11.34
CA ILE A 63 -4.47 -2.52 -11.09
C ILE A 63 -4.11 -1.47 -10.02
N ALA A 64 -4.89 -0.40 -9.90
CA ALA A 64 -4.73 0.59 -8.84
C ALA A 64 -5.01 -0.01 -7.46
N ASP A 65 -6.02 -0.88 -7.32
CA ASP A 65 -6.25 -1.63 -6.07
C ASP A 65 -5.06 -2.53 -5.74
N VAL A 66 -4.46 -3.16 -6.76
CA VAL A 66 -3.28 -4.02 -6.59
C VAL A 66 -2.08 -3.21 -6.11
N GLU A 67 -1.77 -2.10 -6.76
CA GLU A 67 -0.65 -1.22 -6.35
C GLU A 67 -0.90 -0.62 -4.96
N ASN A 68 -2.13 -0.24 -4.64
CA ASN A 68 -2.49 0.26 -3.31
C ASN A 68 -2.29 -0.80 -2.23
N ALA A 69 -2.69 -2.05 -2.48
CA ALA A 69 -2.52 -3.14 -1.52
C ALA A 69 -1.04 -3.50 -1.33
N LEU A 70 -0.28 -3.59 -2.43
CA LEU A 70 1.16 -3.83 -2.40
C LEU A 70 1.91 -2.74 -1.66
N ALA A 71 1.65 -1.47 -1.97
CA ALA A 71 2.33 -0.35 -1.34
C ALA A 71 2.08 -0.29 0.17
N LYS A 72 0.86 -0.59 0.62
CA LYS A 72 0.54 -0.73 2.06
C LYS A 72 1.33 -1.86 2.70
N PHE A 73 1.45 -2.99 2.02
CA PHE A 73 2.18 -4.15 2.52
C PHE A 73 3.69 -3.90 2.62
N THR A 74 4.32 -3.39 1.56
CA THR A 74 5.76 -3.14 1.53
C THR A 74 6.15 -2.01 2.48
N TRP A 75 5.38 -0.92 2.53
CA TRP A 75 5.58 0.15 3.50
C TRP A 75 5.44 -0.36 4.95
N ALA A 76 4.44 -1.20 5.23
CA ALA A 76 4.26 -1.77 6.57
C ALA A 76 5.45 -2.65 6.98
N LYS A 77 6.01 -3.44 6.05
CA LYS A 77 7.23 -4.23 6.30
C LYS A 77 8.44 -3.35 6.59
N GLU A 78 8.63 -2.28 5.81
CA GLU A 78 9.73 -1.34 6.04
C GLU A 78 9.59 -0.61 7.38
N ALA A 79 8.37 -0.14 7.69
CA ALA A 79 8.04 0.50 8.96
C ALA A 79 8.30 -0.45 10.14
N GLN A 80 7.87 -1.71 10.04
CA GLN A 80 8.12 -2.73 11.04
C GLN A 80 9.62 -2.99 11.22
N LYS A 81 10.39 -3.09 10.13
CA LYS A 81 11.85 -3.28 10.19
C LYS A 81 12.51 -2.12 10.93
N LYS A 82 12.14 -0.86 10.64
CA LYS A 82 12.66 0.33 11.33
C LYS A 82 12.28 0.33 12.82
N ILE A 83 11.04 -0.01 13.17
CA ILE A 83 10.61 -0.12 14.57
C ILE A 83 11.41 -1.21 15.30
N GLN A 84 11.65 -2.35 14.66
CA GLN A 84 12.44 -3.43 15.24
C GLN A 84 13.89 -3.00 15.49
N THR A 85 14.53 -2.35 14.52
CA THR A 85 15.88 -1.80 14.71
C THR A 85 15.96 -0.80 15.85
N LEU A 86 14.97 0.10 15.99
CA LEU A 86 14.92 1.03 17.14
C LEU A 86 14.80 0.30 18.48
N LYS A 87 14.03 -0.78 18.52
CA LYS A 87 13.87 -1.61 19.71
C LYS A 87 15.18 -2.29 20.09
N ASP A 88 15.90 -2.83 19.10
CA ASP A 88 17.19 -3.51 19.30
C ASP A 88 18.29 -2.52 19.72
N GLU A 89 18.24 -1.28 19.23
CA GLU A 89 19.14 -0.18 19.61
C GLU A 89 18.75 0.52 20.93
N GLY A 90 17.63 0.16 21.56
CA GLY A 90 17.14 0.78 22.79
C GLY A 90 16.63 2.22 22.63
N LYS A 91 16.36 2.66 21.39
CA LYS A 91 15.84 4.00 21.10
C LYS A 91 14.33 4.10 21.39
N PRO A 92 13.81 5.31 21.69
CA PRO A 92 12.39 5.48 21.98
C PRO A 92 11.51 5.09 20.79
N MET A 93 10.47 4.30 21.06
CA MET A 93 9.51 3.87 20.05
C MET A 93 8.63 5.05 19.59
N PRO A 94 8.25 5.11 18.31
CA PRO A 94 7.30 6.11 17.83
C PRO A 94 5.99 6.03 18.61
N LYS A 95 5.52 7.18 19.10
CA LYS A 95 4.29 7.29 19.88
C LYS A 95 3.07 7.56 19.01
N SER A 96 3.28 7.99 17.76
CA SER A 96 2.22 8.30 16.81
C SER A 96 2.54 7.77 15.42
N PHE A 97 1.49 7.56 14.63
CA PHE A 97 1.64 7.21 13.21
C PHE A 97 2.35 8.32 12.42
N GLY A 98 2.15 9.60 12.79
CA GLY A 98 2.84 10.72 12.15
C GLY A 98 4.35 10.69 12.35
N ASP A 99 4.80 10.31 13.55
CA ASP A 99 6.24 10.13 13.83
C ASP A 99 6.79 8.94 13.03
N LEU A 100 6.01 7.85 12.95
CA LEU A 100 6.37 6.71 12.12
C LEU A 100 6.50 7.09 10.64
N GLN A 101 5.58 7.88 10.09
CA GLN A 101 5.67 8.37 8.72
C GLN A 101 6.93 9.21 8.49
N LYS A 102 7.30 10.09 9.42
CA LYS A 102 8.53 10.89 9.33
C LYS A 102 9.78 10.02 9.35
N MET A 103 9.81 8.97 10.17
CA MET A 103 10.95 8.04 10.23
C MET A 103 11.06 7.14 9.00
N VAL A 104 9.92 6.72 8.44
CA VAL A 104 9.91 5.93 7.21
C VAL A 104 10.28 6.81 6.01
N GLY A 105 9.91 8.10 6.03
CA GLY A 105 10.26 9.08 5.00
C GLY A 105 9.28 9.10 3.82
N SER A 106 8.18 8.35 3.90
CA SER A 106 7.14 8.28 2.87
C SER A 106 5.83 7.80 3.48
N THR A 107 4.73 7.92 2.72
CA THR A 107 3.46 7.27 3.06
C THR A 107 3.16 6.10 2.10
N PRO A 108 2.35 5.11 2.54
CA PRO A 108 1.90 4.04 1.64
C PRO A 108 1.24 4.55 0.36
N PHE A 109 0.55 5.69 0.43
CA PHE A 109 -0.13 6.27 -0.72
C PHE A 109 0.84 6.93 -1.70
N ASP A 110 1.94 7.52 -1.22
CA ASP A 110 2.98 8.07 -2.09
C ASP A 110 3.62 6.95 -2.92
N LEU A 111 3.90 5.81 -2.27
CA LEU A 111 4.46 4.62 -2.92
C LEU A 111 3.48 3.99 -3.92
N ALA A 112 2.20 3.86 -3.57
CA ALA A 112 1.19 3.36 -4.49
C ALA A 112 1.09 4.24 -5.74
N ARG A 113 1.15 5.56 -5.52
CA ARG A 113 1.02 6.56 -6.56
C ARG A 113 2.25 6.56 -7.49
N SER A 114 3.46 6.42 -6.96
CA SER A 114 4.68 6.26 -7.79
C SER A 114 4.67 4.97 -8.60
N ASN A 115 4.26 3.85 -8.00
CA ASN A 115 4.20 2.56 -8.70
C ASN A 115 3.16 2.58 -9.83
N LEU A 116 2.00 3.19 -9.58
CA LEU A 116 0.97 3.36 -10.61
C LEU A 116 1.50 4.22 -11.77
N ALA A 117 2.31 5.25 -11.50
CA ALA A 117 2.98 6.03 -12.54
C ALA A 117 3.86 5.17 -13.43
N GLN A 118 4.69 4.32 -12.83
CA GLN A 118 5.62 3.44 -13.53
C GLN A 118 4.90 2.34 -14.31
N SER A 119 3.71 1.92 -13.88
CA SER A 119 2.94 0.88 -14.56
C SER A 119 2.44 1.27 -15.96
N GLY A 120 2.53 2.55 -16.34
CA GLY A 120 2.05 3.06 -17.63
C GLY A 120 0.52 3.05 -17.79
N GLN A 121 -0.23 2.65 -16.75
CA GLN A 121 -1.69 2.57 -16.77
C GLN A 121 -2.38 3.89 -16.39
N ILE A 122 -1.62 4.99 -16.29
CA ILE A 122 -2.19 6.31 -16.02
C ILE A 122 -2.63 6.95 -17.33
N SER A 123 -3.91 7.33 -17.38
CA SER A 123 -4.44 8.13 -18.49
C SER A 123 -3.59 9.38 -18.68
N ARG A 124 -3.18 9.66 -19.93
CA ARG A 124 -2.39 10.84 -20.31
C ARG A 124 -3.01 12.16 -19.80
N ASN A 125 -4.34 12.22 -19.65
CA ASN A 125 -5.05 13.41 -19.16
C ASN A 125 -5.32 13.43 -17.65
N ALA A 126 -5.09 12.34 -16.92
CA ALA A 126 -5.28 12.27 -15.47
C ALA A 126 -4.30 13.21 -14.72
N PRO A 127 -4.63 13.67 -13.50
CA PRO A 127 -3.68 14.42 -12.67
C PRO A 127 -2.42 13.58 -12.40
N CYS A 128 -1.26 14.25 -12.40
CA CYS A 128 0.02 13.57 -12.30
C CYS A 128 0.22 12.97 -10.90
N PRO A 129 0.64 11.69 -10.81
CA PRO A 129 0.97 11.00 -9.57
C PRO A 129 2.14 11.61 -8.77
N CYS A 130 2.97 12.50 -9.31
CA CYS A 130 4.06 13.08 -8.50
C CYS A 130 3.63 14.27 -7.63
N GLY A 131 2.34 14.64 -7.61
CA GLY A 131 1.85 15.77 -6.82
C GLY A 131 2.08 17.15 -7.45
N SER A 132 2.61 17.21 -8.69
CA SER A 132 2.90 18.47 -9.40
C SER A 132 1.65 19.26 -9.85
N LYS A 133 0.44 18.75 -9.60
CA LYS A 133 -0.86 19.27 -10.06
C LYS A 133 -1.01 19.40 -11.60
N LYS A 134 -0.01 18.99 -12.38
CA LYS A 134 -0.05 18.95 -13.85
C LYS A 134 -0.78 17.69 -14.33
N ARG A 135 -1.27 17.66 -15.58
CA ARG A 135 -1.73 16.41 -16.23
C ARG A 135 -0.54 15.46 -16.44
N TYR A 136 -0.76 14.14 -16.39
CA TYR A 136 0.29 13.13 -16.49
C TYR A 136 1.16 13.32 -17.74
N LYS A 137 0.54 13.54 -18.90
CA LYS A 137 1.23 13.83 -20.18
C LYS A 137 2.07 15.11 -20.21
N ARG A 138 1.94 15.98 -19.20
CA ARG A 138 2.69 17.25 -19.07
C ARG A 138 3.70 17.20 -17.92
N CYS A 139 3.92 16.02 -17.32
CA CYS A 139 4.79 15.83 -16.18
C CYS A 139 5.52 14.47 -16.26
N CYS A 140 5.16 13.46 -15.46
CA CYS A 140 5.89 12.18 -15.42
C CYS A 140 5.65 11.29 -16.65
N GLY A 141 4.57 11.52 -17.41
CA GLY A 141 4.29 10.84 -18.67
C GLY A 141 4.54 11.72 -19.89
N LYS A 142 5.46 12.69 -19.75
CA LYS A 142 5.98 13.44 -20.89
C LYS A 142 6.97 12.48 -21.57
N ASP A 143 6.63 12.07 -22.79
CA ASP A 143 7.60 11.52 -23.72
C ASP A 143 8.67 12.60 -23.99
#